data_AF-A0A9W7KV37-F1
#
_entry.id   AF-A0A9W7KV37-F1
#
_cell.length_a   1.000
_cell.length_b   1.000
_cell.length_c   1.000
_cell.angle_alpha   90.00
_cell.angle_beta   90.00
_cell.angle_gamma   90.00
#
_symmetry.space_group_name_H-M   'P 1'
#
loop_
_entity.id
_entity.type
_entity.pdbx_description
1 polymer ?
#
loop_
_entity_poly.entity_id
_entity_poly.type
_entity_poly.pdbx_seq_one_letter_code
_entity_poly.pdbx_strand_id
1 'polypeptide(L)'
;MSFLPSDATPLVSASPPSPRRRLVTALAASALLAGAVLGFSSSSPSPASSASVLSTSAPRACTFDECYSSACDWTLAPFTCLLMNGGPHGGCSATPWIEGTCDEQCNLSGCAGLPIPDDTPDCVLPCPSTWCEDEARLCGADVPYQCVKGAAAYGCSDDKLHWTLEVAETACGECCDVGTC
;
A
#
# COMPACT_ATOMS: atom_id res chain seq x y z
N MET A 1 -53.43 -4.37 -3.20
CA MET A 1 -52.29 -5.20 -2.79
C MET A 1 -51.31 -4.26 -2.11
N SER A 2 -51.29 -4.31 -0.79
CA SER A 2 -50.56 -3.38 0.07
C SER A 2 -49.19 -3.99 0.36
N PHE A 3 -48.12 -3.30 -0.03
CA PHE A 3 -46.76 -3.64 0.38
C PHE A 3 -46.45 -2.88 1.67
N LEU A 4 -46.19 -3.64 2.74
CA LEU A 4 -45.70 -3.14 4.02
C LEU A 4 -44.19 -2.85 3.92
N PRO A 5 -43.68 -1.82 4.61
CA PRO A 5 -42.24 -1.54 4.68
C PRO A 5 -41.53 -2.51 5.62
N SER A 6 -40.36 -3.01 5.21
CA SER A 6 -39.47 -3.81 6.05
C SER A 6 -38.65 -2.91 6.99
N ASP A 7 -38.63 -3.34 8.25
CA ASP A 7 -37.86 -2.86 9.39
C ASP A 7 -36.47 -2.29 9.07
N ALA A 8 -36.26 -1.05 9.49
CA ALA A 8 -34.95 -0.45 9.67
C ALA A 8 -34.42 -0.81 11.06
N THR A 9 -33.40 -1.67 11.10
CA THR A 9 -32.62 -1.96 12.31
C THR A 9 -31.75 -0.74 12.66
N PRO A 10 -31.83 -0.15 13.86
CA PRO A 10 -30.92 0.92 14.25
C PRO A 10 -29.52 0.34 14.53
N LEU A 11 -28.53 0.76 13.74
CA LEU A 11 -27.12 0.55 14.05
C LEU A 11 -26.76 1.42 15.25
N VAL A 12 -26.46 0.76 16.37
CA VAL A 12 -25.93 1.37 17.58
C VAL A 12 -24.55 1.95 17.27
N SER A 13 -24.48 3.28 17.19
CA SER A 13 -23.24 4.04 17.06
C SER A 13 -22.45 3.97 18.37
N ALA A 14 -21.44 3.12 18.42
CA ALA A 14 -20.48 3.09 19.52
C ALA A 14 -19.47 4.24 19.33
N SER A 15 -19.53 5.24 20.21
CA SER A 15 -18.51 6.31 20.27
C SER A 15 -17.11 5.73 20.54
N PRO A 16 -16.07 6.15 19.82
CA PRO A 16 -14.70 5.81 20.18
C PRO A 16 -14.28 6.54 21.47
N PRO A 17 -13.53 5.88 22.37
CA PRO A 17 -13.00 6.53 23.56
C PRO A 17 -11.92 7.56 23.19
N SER A 18 -12.04 8.77 23.74
CA SER A 18 -11.06 9.86 23.59
C SER A 18 -9.64 9.41 23.99
N PRO A 19 -8.60 9.74 23.19
CA PRO A 19 -7.23 9.45 23.58
C PRO A 19 -6.77 10.44 24.65
N ARG A 20 -6.92 10.05 25.92
CA ARG A 20 -6.20 10.68 27.04
C ARG A 20 -4.70 10.45 26.82
N ARG A 21 -3.98 11.55 26.59
CA ARG A 21 -2.53 11.68 26.73
C ARG A 21 -2.02 10.82 27.89
N ARG A 22 -1.22 9.80 27.59
CA ARG A 22 -0.33 9.15 28.55
C ARG A 22 1.10 9.40 28.12
N LEU A 23 1.67 10.44 28.71
CA LEU A 23 3.10 10.66 28.82
C LEU A 23 3.61 9.65 29.86
N VAL A 24 4.33 8.61 29.45
CA VAL A 24 5.03 7.72 30.39
C VAL A 24 6.38 7.30 29.81
N THR A 25 7.40 8.03 30.26
CA THR A 25 8.76 7.59 30.64
C THR A 25 9.40 6.39 29.92
N ALA A 26 10.46 6.70 29.19
CA ALA A 26 11.56 5.80 28.86
C ALA A 26 12.21 5.23 30.13
N LEU A 27 12.47 3.93 30.13
CA LEU A 27 13.38 3.26 31.05
C LEU A 27 14.17 2.22 30.26
N ALA A 28 15.48 2.46 30.20
CA ALA A 28 16.49 1.57 29.65
C ALA A 28 16.60 0.29 30.47
N ALA A 29 16.83 -0.84 29.80
CA ALA A 29 17.48 -2.00 30.39
C ALA A 29 18.15 -2.82 29.28
N SER A 30 19.42 -2.52 29.04
CA SER A 30 20.33 -3.38 28.28
C SER A 30 20.57 -4.67 29.06
N ALA A 31 20.10 -5.80 28.54
CA ALA A 31 20.44 -7.12 29.05
C ALA A 31 21.37 -7.81 28.04
N LEU A 32 22.65 -7.87 28.42
CA LEU A 32 23.68 -8.73 27.83
C LEU A 32 23.25 -10.19 27.94
N LEU A 33 23.13 -10.89 26.82
CA LEU A 33 23.14 -12.34 26.76
C LEU A 33 24.31 -12.80 25.89
N ALA A 34 25.43 -13.02 26.56
CA ALA A 34 26.53 -13.83 26.07
C ALA A 34 26.09 -15.30 26.14
N GLY A 35 25.76 -15.88 24.98
CA GLY A 35 25.48 -17.30 24.83
C GLY A 35 26.41 -17.88 23.76
N ALA A 36 27.48 -18.52 24.21
CA ALA A 36 28.36 -19.31 23.36
C ALA A 36 27.63 -20.57 22.88
N VAL A 37 27.65 -20.83 21.57
CA VAL A 37 27.43 -22.17 21.01
C VAL A 37 28.58 -22.49 20.07
N LEU A 38 29.38 -23.47 20.49
CA LEU A 38 30.44 -24.12 19.75
C LEU A 38 29.85 -25.23 18.85
N GLY A 39 30.39 -25.37 17.64
CA GLY A 39 30.28 -26.57 16.79
C GLY A 39 29.06 -26.58 15.86
N PHE A 40 29.10 -27.07 14.62
CA PHE A 40 30.05 -27.98 13.96
C PHE A 40 30.13 -27.64 12.47
N SER A 41 31.34 -27.75 11.91
CA SER A 41 31.58 -27.82 10.47
C SER A 41 31.07 -29.15 9.90
N SER A 42 30.28 -29.07 8.84
CA SER A 42 30.11 -30.16 7.87
C SER A 42 29.83 -29.55 6.50
N SER A 43 30.91 -29.18 5.83
CA SER A 43 30.95 -28.80 4.41
C SER A 43 30.73 -30.05 3.56
N SER A 44 29.46 -30.37 3.29
CA SER A 44 29.11 -31.25 2.16
C SER A 44 29.20 -30.44 0.87
N PRO A 45 30.07 -30.80 -0.09
CA PRO A 45 30.10 -30.17 -1.40
C PRO A 45 28.81 -30.54 -2.13
N SER A 46 27.86 -29.61 -2.16
CA SER A 46 26.66 -29.76 -2.98
C SER A 46 27.08 -29.73 -4.45
N PRO A 47 26.57 -30.65 -5.28
CA PRO A 47 26.84 -30.64 -6.70
C PRO A 47 26.42 -29.28 -7.25
N ALA A 48 27.31 -28.64 -8.01
CA ALA A 48 27.04 -27.41 -8.72
C ALA A 48 25.88 -27.66 -9.71
N SER A 49 24.65 -27.48 -9.23
CA SER A 49 23.49 -27.34 -10.08
C SER A 49 23.79 -26.17 -11.00
N SER A 50 24.04 -26.50 -12.25
CA SER A 50 24.18 -25.53 -13.32
C SER A 50 22.83 -24.83 -13.41
N ALA A 51 22.72 -23.69 -12.72
CA ALA A 51 21.58 -22.81 -12.83
C ALA A 51 21.49 -22.44 -14.30
N SER A 52 20.52 -23.05 -14.99
CA SER A 52 20.16 -22.62 -16.32
C SER A 52 19.72 -21.18 -16.16
N VAL A 53 20.38 -20.29 -16.87
CA VAL A 53 20.01 -18.88 -16.88
C VAL A 53 18.70 -18.82 -17.66
N LEU A 54 17.58 -18.50 -17.01
CA LEU A 54 16.33 -18.11 -17.67
C LEU A 54 16.77 -17.15 -18.75
N SER A 55 16.44 -17.52 -19.99
CA SER A 55 16.80 -16.73 -21.15
C SER A 55 16.47 -15.28 -20.83
N THR A 56 17.55 -14.50 -20.78
CA THR A 56 17.68 -13.18 -20.17
C THR A 56 16.98 -12.13 -21.01
N SER A 57 15.68 -12.31 -21.24
CA SER A 57 14.86 -11.21 -21.72
C SER A 57 14.84 -10.17 -20.63
N ALA A 58 15.35 -8.98 -20.93
CA ALA A 58 15.25 -7.84 -20.02
C ALA A 58 13.80 -7.72 -19.48
N PRO A 59 13.60 -7.39 -18.19
CA PRO A 59 12.26 -7.26 -17.64
C PRO A 59 11.41 -6.33 -18.51
N ARG A 60 10.18 -6.74 -18.82
CA ARG A 60 9.23 -5.90 -19.54
C ARG A 60 8.93 -4.63 -18.74
N ALA A 61 8.50 -3.57 -19.41
CA ALA A 61 7.93 -2.43 -18.71
C ALA A 61 6.68 -2.87 -17.92
N CYS A 62 6.49 -2.29 -16.73
CA CYS A 62 5.26 -2.45 -15.99
C CYS A 62 4.10 -1.79 -16.74
N THR A 63 2.92 -2.39 -16.64
CA THR A 63 1.65 -1.79 -17.06
C THR A 63 1.25 -0.68 -16.09
N PHE A 64 0.21 0.10 -16.44
CA PHE A 64 -0.33 1.15 -15.58
C PHE A 64 -0.70 0.58 -14.20
N ASP A 65 -1.51 -0.47 -14.13
CA ASP A 65 -1.95 -1.06 -12.86
C ASP A 65 -0.77 -1.60 -12.03
N GLU A 66 0.23 -2.20 -12.67
CA GLU A 66 1.43 -2.70 -11.99
C GLU A 66 2.32 -1.58 -11.47
N CYS A 67 2.36 -0.45 -12.16
CA CYS A 67 3.09 0.73 -11.71
C CYS A 67 2.50 1.30 -10.41
N TYR A 68 1.18 1.48 -10.37
CA TYR A 68 0.52 2.16 -9.26
C TYR A 68 0.18 1.23 -8.08
N SER A 69 0.06 -0.07 -8.31
CA SER A 69 -0.05 -1.05 -7.22
C SER A 69 1.30 -1.38 -6.57
N SER A 70 2.42 -0.97 -7.18
CA SER A 70 3.74 -1.20 -6.62
C SER A 70 4.07 -0.18 -5.54
N ALA A 71 4.30 -0.63 -4.31
CA ALA A 71 4.82 0.21 -3.23
C ALA A 71 6.35 0.49 -3.37
N CYS A 72 6.92 0.23 -4.55
CA CYS A 72 8.35 0.35 -4.81
C CYS A 72 8.73 1.75 -5.28
N ASP A 73 9.79 2.30 -4.71
CA ASP A 73 10.44 3.50 -5.24
C ASP A 73 11.13 3.12 -6.56
N TRP A 74 10.56 3.55 -7.69
CA TRP A 74 11.11 3.25 -9.02
C TRP A 74 12.47 3.89 -9.30
N THR A 75 12.93 4.84 -8.49
CA THR A 75 14.26 5.47 -8.63
C THR A 75 15.33 4.63 -7.95
N LEU A 76 15.02 4.08 -6.77
CA LEU A 76 15.96 3.28 -5.98
C LEU A 76 15.88 1.78 -6.30
N ALA A 77 14.68 1.29 -6.65
CA ALA A 77 14.38 -0.11 -6.87
C ALA A 77 13.40 -0.28 -8.05
N PRO A 78 13.86 -0.03 -9.30
CA PRO A 78 13.01 -0.05 -10.49
C PRO A 78 12.47 -1.43 -10.87
N PHE A 79 12.82 -2.51 -10.17
CA PHE A 79 12.33 -3.85 -10.50
C PHE A 79 11.41 -4.36 -9.41
N THR A 80 10.14 -4.56 -9.73
CA THR A 80 9.16 -5.15 -8.82
C THR A 80 8.92 -6.61 -9.17
N CYS A 81 8.82 -7.45 -8.14
CA CYS A 81 8.41 -8.84 -8.29
C CYS A 81 6.90 -8.96 -8.16
N LEU A 82 6.23 -9.42 -9.22
CA LEU A 82 4.79 -9.62 -9.28
C LEU A 82 4.39 -10.97 -8.67
N LEU A 83 5.22 -12.00 -8.84
CA LEU A 83 4.96 -13.35 -8.34
C LEU A 83 6.23 -13.99 -7.76
N MET A 84 6.17 -14.42 -6.50
CA MET A 84 7.27 -15.15 -5.84
C MET A 84 6.89 -16.61 -5.63
N ASN A 85 7.52 -17.52 -6.38
CA ASN A 85 7.35 -18.98 -6.24
C ASN A 85 5.87 -19.41 -6.13
N GLY A 86 5.00 -18.83 -6.95
CA GLY A 86 3.55 -19.10 -6.95
C GLY A 86 2.71 -18.43 -5.84
N GLY A 87 3.28 -17.52 -5.04
CA GLY A 87 2.57 -16.72 -4.03
C GLY A 87 2.41 -15.24 -4.40
N PRO A 88 1.35 -14.55 -3.90
CA PRO A 88 1.11 -13.13 -4.19
C PRO A 88 2.18 -12.24 -3.53
N HIS A 89 2.73 -11.30 -4.33
CA HIS A 89 3.57 -10.11 -4.05
C HIS A 89 4.40 -10.05 -2.75
N GLY A 90 5.62 -9.54 -2.70
CA GLY A 90 6.31 -8.65 -3.63
C GLY A 90 7.55 -8.06 -2.95
N GLY A 91 8.54 -7.75 -3.75
CA GLY A 91 9.76 -7.10 -3.32
C GLY A 91 10.22 -6.13 -4.39
N CYS A 92 10.96 -5.11 -3.95
CA CYS A 92 11.59 -4.15 -4.83
C CYS A 92 13.08 -4.50 -4.91
N SER A 93 13.67 -4.37 -6.09
CA SER A 93 15.09 -4.60 -6.30
C SER A 93 15.71 -3.52 -7.17
N ALA A 94 16.96 -3.16 -6.86
CA ALA A 94 17.78 -2.25 -7.65
C ALA A 94 18.25 -2.88 -8.97
N THR A 95 18.29 -4.22 -9.04
CA THR A 95 18.68 -4.99 -10.22
C THR A 95 17.58 -5.98 -10.61
N PRO A 96 17.48 -6.41 -11.89
CA PRO A 96 16.55 -7.44 -12.28
C PRO A 96 16.64 -8.66 -11.37
N TRP A 97 15.47 -9.20 -11.00
CA TRP A 97 15.37 -10.44 -10.24
C TRP A 97 15.97 -11.61 -11.02
N ILE A 98 16.62 -12.51 -10.30
CA ILE A 98 17.15 -13.76 -10.84
C ILE A 98 16.06 -14.84 -10.87
N GLU A 99 16.22 -15.79 -11.78
CA GLU A 99 15.37 -16.98 -11.85
C GLU A 99 15.27 -17.72 -10.51
N GLY A 100 14.08 -18.23 -10.21
CA GLY A 100 13.78 -18.99 -8.99
C GLY A 100 13.61 -18.12 -7.75
N THR A 101 13.93 -16.82 -7.82
CA THR A 101 13.57 -15.86 -6.77
C THR A 101 12.25 -15.17 -7.10
N CYS A 102 12.08 -14.78 -8.35
CA CYS A 102 10.87 -14.14 -8.85
C CYS A 102 10.45 -14.82 -10.15
N ASP A 103 9.19 -15.26 -10.22
CA ASP A 103 8.63 -15.91 -11.40
C ASP A 103 8.25 -14.88 -12.46
N GLU A 104 7.69 -13.75 -12.02
CA GLU A 104 7.30 -12.66 -12.90
C GLU A 104 7.71 -11.31 -12.32
N GLN A 105 8.43 -10.51 -13.11
CA GLN A 105 8.89 -9.17 -12.74
C GLN A 105 8.63 -8.17 -13.86
N CYS A 106 8.55 -6.90 -13.50
CA CYS A 106 8.51 -5.82 -14.46
C CYS A 106 9.39 -4.64 -14.01
N ASN A 107 9.72 -3.77 -14.96
CA ASN A 107 10.53 -2.58 -14.77
C ASN A 107 9.63 -1.33 -14.62
N LEU A 108 9.73 -0.68 -13.46
CA LEU A 108 9.00 0.51 -13.05
C LEU A 108 9.64 1.82 -13.53
N SER A 109 10.81 1.78 -14.17
CA SER A 109 11.55 3.00 -14.58
C SER A 109 10.74 3.94 -15.50
N GLY A 110 9.69 3.42 -16.15
CA GLY A 110 8.78 4.19 -17.01
C GLY A 110 7.50 4.69 -16.35
N CYS A 111 7.22 4.31 -15.09
CA CYS A 111 5.93 4.56 -14.45
C CYS A 111 5.60 6.04 -14.30
N ALA A 112 6.59 6.87 -13.96
CA ALA A 112 6.41 8.32 -13.82
C ALA A 112 5.93 9.03 -15.09
N GLY A 113 6.07 8.40 -16.27
CA GLY A 113 5.67 8.96 -17.56
C GLY A 113 4.47 8.26 -18.20
N LEU A 114 3.84 7.29 -17.54
CA LEU A 114 2.68 6.62 -18.12
C LEU A 114 1.47 7.57 -18.10
N PRO A 115 0.72 7.68 -19.20
CA PRO A 115 -0.53 8.43 -19.19
C PRO A 115 -1.52 7.72 -18.27
N ILE A 116 -2.12 8.48 -17.36
CA ILE A 116 -3.23 8.00 -16.54
C ILE A 116 -4.47 7.92 -17.45
N PRO A 117 -5.13 6.75 -17.57
CA PRO A 117 -6.38 6.63 -18.32
C PRO A 117 -7.46 7.60 -17.82
N ASP A 118 -8.23 8.20 -18.72
CA ASP A 118 -9.27 9.20 -18.38
C ASP A 118 -10.40 8.61 -17.50
N ASP A 119 -10.58 7.30 -17.52
CA ASP A 119 -11.57 6.55 -16.73
C ASP A 119 -11.05 6.10 -15.36
N THR A 120 -9.82 6.47 -15.00
CA THR A 120 -9.23 6.16 -13.70
C THR A 120 -9.99 6.90 -12.58
N PRO A 121 -10.54 6.19 -11.57
CA PRO A 121 -11.16 6.84 -10.42
C PRO A 121 -10.16 7.74 -9.68
N ASP A 122 -10.57 8.95 -9.35
CA ASP A 122 -9.77 9.90 -8.58
C ASP A 122 -10.60 10.61 -7.49
N CYS A 123 -9.91 11.36 -6.63
CA CYS A 123 -10.54 12.07 -5.51
C CYS A 123 -10.96 13.50 -5.86
N VAL A 124 -11.03 13.90 -7.14
CA VAL A 124 -11.47 15.24 -7.56
C VAL A 124 -13.01 15.30 -7.61
N LEU A 125 -13.63 14.76 -6.56
CA LEU A 125 -15.07 14.74 -6.37
C LEU A 125 -15.42 15.61 -5.18
N PRO A 126 -16.57 16.32 -5.22
CA PRO A 126 -16.98 17.15 -4.11
C PRO A 126 -17.23 16.31 -2.86
N CYS A 127 -16.79 16.79 -1.70
CA CYS A 127 -17.05 16.11 -0.44
C CYS A 127 -18.56 16.11 -0.13
N PRO A 128 -19.07 15.07 0.55
CA PRO A 128 -20.43 15.08 1.08
C PRO A 128 -20.65 16.32 1.95
N SER A 129 -21.82 16.96 1.85
CA SER A 129 -22.07 18.24 2.56
C SER A 129 -21.89 18.11 4.08
N THR A 130 -22.26 16.95 4.65
CA THR A 130 -22.03 16.66 6.07
C THR A 130 -20.55 16.68 6.43
N TRP A 131 -19.67 16.29 5.51
CA TRP A 131 -18.23 16.31 5.69
C TRP A 131 -17.64 17.73 5.69
N CYS A 132 -18.25 18.64 4.92
CA CYS A 132 -17.85 20.06 4.85
C CYS A 132 -18.35 20.87 6.06
N GLU A 133 -19.50 20.50 6.63
CA GLU A 133 -20.13 21.22 7.75
C GLU A 133 -19.55 20.81 9.12
N ASP A 134 -19.05 19.58 9.23
CA ASP A 134 -18.50 19.04 10.47
C ASP A 134 -17.00 19.39 10.67
N GLU A 135 -16.48 19.20 11.89
CA GLU A 135 -15.02 19.19 12.20
C GLU A 135 -14.26 18.03 11.50
N ALA A 136 -14.90 17.35 10.55
CA ALA A 136 -14.36 16.24 9.79
C ALA A 136 -13.37 16.69 8.70
N ARG A 137 -13.37 17.96 8.29
CA ARG A 137 -12.35 18.51 7.38
C ARG A 137 -11.01 18.70 8.11
N LEU A 138 -10.19 17.67 8.09
CA LEU A 138 -8.85 17.70 8.70
C LEU A 138 -7.77 18.15 7.72
N CYS A 139 -8.03 18.01 6.42
CA CYS A 139 -7.06 18.27 5.38
C CYS A 139 -7.02 19.76 5.00
N GLY A 140 -5.82 20.23 4.66
CA GLY A 140 -5.56 21.61 4.24
C GLY A 140 -5.43 21.73 2.72
N ALA A 141 -5.26 22.96 2.24
CA ALA A 141 -5.13 23.25 0.81
C ALA A 141 -3.92 22.56 0.13
N ASP A 142 -2.86 22.26 0.90
CA ASP A 142 -1.66 21.59 0.38
C ASP A 142 -1.86 20.07 0.21
N VAL A 143 -2.83 19.47 0.91
CA VAL A 143 -3.13 18.03 0.89
C VAL A 143 -4.64 17.81 0.78
N PRO A 144 -5.32 18.29 -0.28
CA PRO A 144 -6.76 18.50 -0.28
C PRO A 144 -7.58 17.21 -0.40
N TYR A 145 -6.97 16.06 -0.69
CA TYR A 145 -7.70 14.82 -0.91
C TYR A 145 -7.84 14.02 0.38
N GLN A 146 -9.06 13.92 0.89
CA GLN A 146 -9.35 13.27 2.16
C GLN A 146 -10.04 11.92 1.94
N CYS A 147 -9.56 10.88 2.62
CA CYS A 147 -10.29 9.62 2.72
C CYS A 147 -11.53 9.78 3.63
N VAL A 148 -12.71 9.42 3.12
CA VAL A 148 -13.98 9.56 3.87
C VAL A 148 -14.49 8.23 4.43
N LYS A 149 -14.00 7.11 3.92
CA LYS A 149 -14.47 5.78 4.33
C LYS A 149 -13.35 4.75 4.32
N GLY A 150 -13.27 3.91 5.33
CA GLY A 150 -12.28 2.84 5.45
C GLY A 150 -11.42 2.97 6.71
N ALA A 151 -10.41 2.12 6.84
CA ALA A 151 -9.49 2.14 7.99
C ALA A 151 -8.62 3.41 8.06
N ALA A 152 -8.40 4.08 6.93
CA ALA A 152 -7.65 5.32 6.78
C ALA A 152 -8.54 6.56 6.67
N ALA A 153 -9.82 6.47 7.07
CA ALA A 153 -10.70 7.64 7.11
C ALA A 153 -10.03 8.81 7.85
N TYR A 154 -10.24 10.02 7.35
CA TYR A 154 -9.57 11.26 7.75
C TYR A 154 -8.10 11.40 7.38
N GLY A 155 -7.51 10.41 6.69
CA GLY A 155 -6.21 10.56 6.06
C GLY A 155 -6.24 11.62 4.95
N CYS A 156 -5.14 12.36 4.79
CA CYS A 156 -4.97 13.39 3.78
C CYS A 156 -3.89 12.99 2.77
N SER A 157 -4.07 13.43 1.52
CA SER A 157 -3.13 13.25 0.42
C SER A 157 -3.06 14.52 -0.43
N ASP A 158 -1.86 14.84 -0.93
CA ASP A 158 -1.63 15.85 -1.97
C ASP A 158 -1.82 15.28 -3.39
N ASP A 159 -1.84 13.96 -3.54
CA ASP A 159 -2.15 13.26 -4.78
C ASP A 159 -3.63 12.81 -4.83
N LYS A 160 -4.29 13.15 -5.94
CA LYS A 160 -5.68 12.81 -6.23
C LYS A 160 -5.92 11.32 -6.49
N LEU A 161 -4.86 10.57 -6.78
CA LEU A 161 -4.91 9.13 -7.08
C LEU A 161 -4.49 8.24 -5.93
N HIS A 162 -3.88 8.81 -4.87
CA HIS A 162 -3.34 8.03 -3.76
C HIS A 162 -4.36 7.07 -3.16
N TRP A 163 -5.56 7.57 -2.85
CA TRP A 163 -6.61 6.75 -2.22
C TRP A 163 -7.25 5.73 -3.15
N THR A 164 -7.18 5.92 -4.48
CA THR A 164 -7.85 5.07 -5.45
C THR A 164 -6.93 4.04 -6.10
N LEU A 165 -5.63 4.33 -6.20
CA LEU A 165 -4.65 3.47 -6.87
C LEU A 165 -3.62 2.85 -5.93
N GLU A 166 -3.12 3.60 -4.96
CA GLU A 166 -2.02 3.15 -4.09
C GLU A 166 -2.52 2.49 -2.81
N VAL A 167 -3.74 2.85 -2.38
CA VAL A 167 -4.34 2.39 -1.14
C VAL A 167 -5.44 1.37 -1.46
N ALA A 168 -5.41 0.23 -0.78
CA ALA A 168 -6.45 -0.77 -0.92
C ALA A 168 -7.84 -0.23 -0.51
N GLU A 169 -8.90 -0.68 -1.17
CA GLU A 169 -10.28 -0.25 -0.90
C GLU A 169 -10.71 -0.46 0.57
N THR A 170 -10.14 -1.47 1.24
CA THR A 170 -10.37 -1.72 2.67
C THR A 170 -9.77 -0.66 3.58
N ALA A 171 -8.67 -0.04 3.14
CA ALA A 171 -8.03 1.07 3.83
C ALA A 171 -8.72 2.39 3.47
N CYS A 172 -8.99 2.65 2.19
CA CYS A 172 -9.82 3.77 1.78
C CYS A 172 -10.80 3.35 0.68
N GLY A 173 -12.09 3.29 1.00
CA GLY A 173 -13.13 2.91 0.06
C GLY A 173 -13.74 4.09 -0.69
N GLU A 174 -13.66 5.30 -0.12
CA GLU A 174 -14.18 6.53 -0.72
C GLU A 174 -13.29 7.71 -0.30
N CYS A 175 -13.07 8.65 -1.22
CA CYS A 175 -12.31 9.88 -0.99
C CYS A 175 -12.99 11.09 -1.67
N CYS A 176 -12.59 12.30 -1.28
CA CYS A 176 -13.09 13.55 -1.87
C CYS A 176 -12.06 14.69 -1.78
N ASP A 177 -12.31 15.78 -2.51
CA ASP A 177 -11.51 17.00 -2.49
C ASP A 177 -12.12 18.02 -1.52
N VAL A 178 -11.43 18.28 -0.40
CA VAL A 178 -11.91 19.21 0.63
C VAL A 178 -11.81 20.69 0.22
N GLY A 179 -11.12 21.01 -0.88
CA GLY A 179 -11.09 22.35 -1.45
C GLY A 179 -12.39 22.73 -2.17
N THR A 180 -13.27 21.75 -2.40
CA THR A 180 -14.65 21.99 -2.87
C THR A 180 -15.60 22.39 -1.75
N CYS A 181 -15.16 22.24 -0.49
CA CYS A 181 -15.73 22.91 0.68
C CYS A 181 -15.08 24.31 0.82
#